data_AF-G2IJW4-F1
#
_entry.id   AF-G2IJW4-F1
#
_cell.length_a   1.000
_cell.length_b   1.000
_cell.length_c   1.000
_cell.angle_alpha   90.00
_cell.angle_beta   90.00
_cell.angle_gamma   90.00
#
_symmetry.space_group_name_H-M   'P 1'
#
loop_
_entity.id
_entity.type
_entity.pdbx_description
1 polymer ?
#
loop_
_entity_poly.entity_id
_entity_poly.type
_entity_poly.pdbx_seq_one_letter_code
_entity_poly.pdbx_strand_id
1 'polypeptide(L)' 'MRARRAVAQASRSNDEAGRATARTEVDRLKRAPGERGPVWWDDGAPDYNRHMVRSTPYAPWFAGLAEISGPPD' A
#
# COMPACT_ATOMS: atom_id res chain seq x y z
N MET A 1 -8.89 -12.17 -7.37
CA MET A 1 -9.43 -11.03 -6.59
C MET A 1 -10.39 -10.17 -7.43
N ARG A 2 -11.72 -10.35 -7.27
CA ARG A 2 -12.77 -9.61 -8.01
C ARG A 2 -12.74 -8.10 -7.74
N ALA A 3 -12.59 -7.68 -6.48
CA ALA A 3 -12.52 -6.26 -6.11
C ALA A 3 -11.29 -5.55 -6.71
N ARG A 4 -10.11 -6.22 -6.73
CA ARG A 4 -8.90 -5.67 -7.40
C ARG A 4 -9.12 -5.48 -8.90
N ARG A 5 -9.87 -6.38 -9.57
CA ARG A 5 -10.23 -6.23 -10.98
C ARG A 5 -11.21 -5.06 -11.20
N ALA A 6 -12.16 -4.85 -10.29
CA ALA A 6 -13.09 -3.72 -10.36
C ALA A 6 -12.38 -2.36 -10.24
N VAL A 7 -11.36 -2.24 -9.40
CA VAL A 7 -10.51 -1.02 -9.34
C VAL A 7 -9.85 -0.75 -10.69
N ALA A 8 -9.29 -1.79 -11.32
CA ALA A 8 -8.66 -1.65 -12.63
C ALA A 8 -9.66 -1.28 -13.73
N GLN A 9 -10.87 -1.83 -13.70
CA GLN A 9 -11.92 -1.48 -14.66
C GLN A 9 -12.38 -0.03 -14.51
N ALA A 10 -12.72 0.40 -13.30
CA ALA A 10 -13.15 1.78 -13.02
C ALA A 10 -12.07 2.82 -13.34
N SER A 11 -10.79 2.45 -13.18
CA SER A 11 -9.67 3.31 -13.58
C SER A 11 -9.60 3.49 -15.10
N ARG A 12 -9.81 2.43 -15.88
CA ARG A 12 -9.79 2.50 -17.36
C ARG A 12 -10.97 3.27 -17.93
N SER A 13 -12.11 3.27 -17.24
CA SER A 13 -13.32 3.97 -17.67
C SER A 13 -13.46 5.39 -17.11
N ASN A 14 -12.46 5.91 -16.38
CA ASN A 14 -12.54 7.18 -15.64
C ASN A 14 -13.77 7.30 -14.72
N ASP A 15 -14.27 6.17 -14.21
CA ASP A 15 -15.38 6.13 -13.26
C ASP A 15 -14.87 6.36 -11.84
N GLU A 16 -14.93 7.61 -11.37
CA GLU A 16 -14.49 7.98 -10.03
C GLU A 16 -15.29 7.26 -8.93
N ALA A 17 -16.62 7.22 -9.07
CA ALA A 17 -17.51 6.63 -8.09
C ALA A 17 -17.33 5.11 -8.00
N GLY A 18 -17.19 4.44 -9.15
CA GLY A 18 -16.87 3.01 -9.22
C GLY A 18 -15.50 2.70 -8.64
N ARG A 19 -14.52 3.59 -8.82
CA ARG A 19 -13.18 3.41 -8.25
C ARG A 19 -13.16 3.56 -6.74
N ALA A 20 -13.89 4.54 -6.20
CA ALA A 20 -14.07 4.72 -4.76
C ALA A 20 -14.74 3.48 -4.14
N THR A 21 -15.85 3.02 -4.73
CA THR A 21 -16.57 1.81 -4.29
C THR A 21 -15.67 0.58 -4.31
N ALA A 22 -14.95 0.35 -5.41
CA ALA A 22 -14.06 -0.79 -5.55
C ALA A 22 -12.88 -0.75 -4.54
N ARG A 23 -12.34 0.43 -4.22
CA ARG A 23 -11.30 0.60 -3.19
C ARG A 23 -11.82 0.27 -1.79
N THR A 24 -13.03 0.71 -1.46
CA THR A 24 -13.69 0.37 -0.18
C THR A 24 -13.86 -1.14 -0.03
N GLU A 25 -14.30 -1.83 -1.08
CA GLU A 25 -14.45 -3.30 -1.07
C GLU A 25 -13.11 -4.02 -0.91
N VAL A 26 -12.04 -3.53 -1.57
CA VAL A 26 -10.69 -4.06 -1.34
C VAL A 26 -10.27 -3.88 0.12
N ASP A 27 -10.47 -2.70 0.71
CA ASP A 27 -10.06 -2.44 2.09
C ASP A 27 -10.88 -3.25 3.10
N ARG A 28 -12.16 -3.52 2.83
CA ARG A 28 -12.99 -4.44 3.63
C ARG A 28 -12.44 -5.87 3.57
N LEU A 29 -12.16 -6.37 2.36
CA LEU A 29 -11.63 -7.71 2.15
C LEU A 29 -10.21 -7.89 2.68
N LYS A 30 -9.41 -6.82 2.79
CA LYS A 30 -8.08 -6.88 3.42
C LYS A 30 -8.15 -6.86 4.94
N ARG A 31 -9.16 -6.22 5.53
CA ARG A 31 -9.36 -6.22 6.99
C ARG A 31 -9.85 -7.56 7.53
N ALA A 32 -10.78 -8.21 6.83
CA ALA A 32 -11.36 -9.48 7.26
C ALA A 32 -10.35 -10.62 7.55
N PRO A 33 -9.30 -10.85 6.73
CA PRO A 33 -8.27 -11.85 6.98
C PRO A 33 -7.10 -11.36 7.84
N GLY A 34 -7.14 -10.11 8.35
CA GLY A 34 -6.02 -9.54 9.11
C GLY A 34 -4.85 -9.01 8.25
N GLU A 35 -4.96 -8.99 6.92
CA GLU A 35 -3.96 -8.31 6.05
C GLU A 35 -3.86 -6.80 6.36
N ARG A 36 -4.92 -6.23 6.91
CA ARG A 36 -4.96 -4.89 7.49
C ARG A 36 -5.63 -4.99 8.86
N GLY A 37 -4.86 -4.89 9.93
CA GLY A 37 -5.31 -5.02 11.32
C GLY A 37 -4.22 -4.54 12.25
N PRO A 38 -4.35 -4.76 13.57
CA PRO A 38 -3.24 -4.56 14.51
C PRO A 38 -1.98 -5.23 13.97
N VAL A 39 -0.86 -4.56 14.18
CA VAL A 39 0.45 -5.09 13.83
C VAL A 39 0.70 -6.39 14.60
N TRP A 40 1.46 -7.31 14.00
CA TRP A 40 1.76 -8.60 14.62
C TRP A 40 2.85 -8.52 15.70
N TRP A 41 3.52 -7.36 15.83
CA TRP A 41 4.55 -7.09 16.84
C TRP A 41 3.98 -6.32 18.04
N ASP A 42 4.64 -6.44 19.19
CA ASP A 42 4.23 -5.87 20.48
C ASP A 42 5.26 -4.89 21.09
N ASP A 43 6.32 -4.56 20.36
CA ASP A 43 7.41 -3.67 20.80
C ASP A 43 7.05 -2.17 20.85
N GLY A 44 5.80 -1.82 20.53
CA GLY A 44 5.30 -0.44 20.50
C GLY A 44 5.70 0.35 19.25
N ALA A 45 6.37 -0.26 18.26
CA ALA A 45 6.70 0.42 17.01
C ALA A 45 5.43 0.80 16.23
N PRO A 46 5.36 2.01 15.62
CA PRO A 46 4.19 2.44 14.85
C PRO A 46 3.93 1.60 13.59
N ASP A 47 2.66 1.46 13.20
CA ASP A 47 2.30 0.94 11.87
C ASP A 47 2.55 2.01 10.79
N TYR A 48 3.53 1.78 9.92
CA TYR A 48 3.84 2.65 8.79
C TYR A 48 3.11 2.28 7.49
N ASN A 49 2.15 1.34 7.52
CA ASN A 49 1.34 0.98 6.36
C ASN A 49 0.59 2.21 5.80
N ARG A 50 0.66 2.41 4.47
CA ARG A 50 0.10 3.58 3.76
C ARG A 50 0.78 4.92 4.08
N HIS A 51 1.91 4.94 4.76
CA HIS A 51 2.78 6.13 4.83
C HIS A 51 3.77 6.15 3.67
N MET A 52 4.13 7.35 3.19
CA MET A 52 5.21 7.49 2.20
C MET A 52 6.54 7.19 2.88
N VAL A 53 7.44 6.45 2.23
CA VAL A 53 8.75 6.08 2.83
C VAL A 53 9.57 7.29 3.29
N ARG A 54 9.48 8.41 2.56
CA ARG A 54 10.14 9.69 2.93
C ARG A 54 9.65 10.29 4.26
N SER A 55 8.47 9.88 4.73
CA SER A 55 7.88 10.34 5.99
C SER A 55 7.98 9.29 7.11
N THR A 56 8.82 8.27 6.94
CA THR A 56 9.05 7.23 7.95
C THR A 56 10.53 7.14 8.31
N PRO A 57 10.88 6.49 9.43
CA PRO A 57 12.29 6.25 9.80
C PRO A 57 13.08 5.44 8.77
N TYR A 58 12.40 4.80 7.81
CA TYR A 58 13.02 4.04 6.73
C TYR A 58 13.57 4.90 5.58
N ALA A 59 13.36 6.23 5.62
CA ALA A 59 13.82 7.13 4.57
C ALA A 59 15.32 7.01 4.25
N PRO A 60 16.25 6.96 5.23
CA PRO A 60 17.69 6.87 4.94
C PRO A 60 18.06 5.54 4.27
N TRP A 61 17.50 4.43 4.76
CA TRP A 61 17.72 3.11 4.16
C TRP A 61 17.21 3.06 2.72
N PHE A 62 16.01 3.58 2.46
CA PHE A 62 15.43 3.58 1.12
C PHE A 62 16.23 4.43 0.13
N ALA A 63 16.79 5.56 0.56
CA ALA A 63 17.67 6.38 -0.27
C ALA A 63 18.93 5.61 -0.71
N GLY A 64 19.56 4.87 0.20
CA GLY A 64 20.73 4.04 -0.12
C GLY A 64 20.46 2.91 -1.11
N LEU A 65 19.21 2.41 -1.23
CA LEU A 65 18.86 1.41 -2.25
C LEU A 65 18.95 1.97 -3.68
N ALA A 66 18.64 3.26 -3.87
CA ALA A 66 18.75 3.91 -5.17
C ALA A 66 20.22 4.06 -5.61
N GLU A 67 21.13 4.26 -4.66
CA GLU A 67 22.56 4.33 -4.91
C GLU A 67 23.13 2.97 -5.32
N ILE A 68 22.68 1.87 -4.69
CA ILE A 68 23.10 0.50 -5.00
C ILE A 68 22.57 0.00 -6.36
N SER A 69 21.44 0.54 -6.82
CA SER A 69 20.79 0.14 -8.08
C SER A 69 21.17 0.99 -9.29
N GLY A 70 22.15 1.89 -9.16
CA GLY A 70 22.80 2.58 -10.28
C GLY A 70 23.54 1.60 -11.21
N PRO A 71 23.77 1.95 -12.49
CA PRO A 71 24.46 1.07 -13.43
C PRO A 71 25.85 0.71 -12.87
N PRO A 72 26.29 -0.56 -12.97
CA PRO A 72 27.67 -0.88 -12.67
C PRO A 72 28.55 -0.13 -13.68
N ASP A 73 29.63 0.49 -13.18
CA ASP A 73 30.70 1.10 -13.99
C ASP A 73 31.25 0.10 -15.03
#